data_AF-A6QCC1-F1
#
_entry.id   AF-A6QCC1-F1
#
_cell.length_a   1.000
_cell.length_b   1.000
_cell.length_c   1.000
_cell.angle_alpha   90.00
_cell.angle_beta   90.00
_cell.angle_gamma   90.00
#
_symmetry.space_group_name_H-M   'P 1'
#
loop_
_entity.id
_entity.type
_entity.pdbx_description
1 polymer ?
#
loop_
_entity_poly.entity_id
_entity_poly.type
_entity_poly.pdbx_seq_one_letter_code
_entity_poly.pdbx_strand_id
1 'polypeptide(L)'
;MEKKIKESVGTLLAHIIKVDHRDIEKEAPLFCKIMGQDFDCSPEEAKAFLYKIKDEEYDLDRHIEIINQALCDDKLSKFHLLEQLNHIIYSDDISEEDYKIFEDIKNKLFECDK
;
A
#
# COMPACT_ATOMS: atom_id res chain seq x y z
N MET A 1 5.19 10.47 -10.70
CA MET A 1 5.64 9.73 -9.49
C MET A 1 6.88 8.91 -9.83
N GLU A 2 7.94 9.03 -9.03
CA GLU A 2 9.16 8.24 -9.22
C GLU A 2 8.88 6.74 -9.04
N LYS A 3 9.58 5.90 -9.80
CA LYS A 3 9.41 4.43 -9.79
C LYS A 3 9.50 3.83 -8.38
N LYS A 4 10.39 4.35 -7.54
CA LYS A 4 10.57 3.92 -6.14
C LYS A 4 9.36 4.20 -5.25
N ILE A 5 8.66 5.31 -5.49
CA ILE A 5 7.43 5.64 -4.75
C ILE A 5 6.35 4.64 -5.16
N LYS A 6 6.18 4.39 -6.46
CA LYS A 6 5.21 3.40 -6.96
C LYS A 6 5.43 2.02 -6.34
N GLU A 7 6.68 1.54 -6.33
CA GLU A 7 7.05 0.27 -5.72
C GLU A 7 6.77 0.26 -4.21
N SER A 8 7.05 1.36 -3.52
CA SER A 8 6.81 1.45 -2.08
C SER A 8 5.32 1.47 -1.75
N VAL A 9 4.52 2.28 -2.45
CA VAL A 9 3.06 2.31 -2.24
C VAL A 9 2.43 0.95 -2.56
N GLY A 10 2.82 0.35 -3.69
CA GLY A 10 2.37 -1.00 -4.05
C GLY A 10 2.71 -2.02 -2.97
N THR A 11 3.89 -1.90 -2.33
CA THR A 11 4.29 -2.79 -1.23
C THR A 11 3.40 -2.62 -0.01
N LEU A 12 3.03 -1.40 0.38
CA LEU A 12 2.09 -1.17 1.49
C LEU A 12 0.71 -1.76 1.19
N LEU A 13 0.18 -1.52 -0.02
CA LEU A 13 -1.13 -2.04 -0.43
C LEU A 13 -1.12 -3.58 -0.43
N ALA A 14 -0.05 -4.19 -0.95
CA ALA A 14 0.12 -5.64 -0.95
C ALA A 14 0.37 -6.23 0.46
N HIS A 15 0.97 -5.45 1.37
CA HIS A 15 1.20 -5.87 2.74
C HIS A 15 -0.12 -6.11 3.50
N ILE A 16 -1.09 -5.22 3.36
CA ILE A 16 -2.42 -5.38 3.96
C ILE A 16 -3.06 -6.69 3.48
N ILE A 17 -3.02 -6.95 2.17
CA ILE A 17 -3.56 -8.20 1.58
C ILE A 17 -2.83 -9.44 2.13
N LYS A 18 -1.50 -9.35 2.32
CA LYS A 18 -0.67 -10.47 2.80
C LYS A 18 -0.92 -10.79 4.28
N VAL A 19 -0.98 -9.78 5.14
CA VAL A 19 -1.10 -9.96 6.60
C VAL A 19 -2.48 -10.45 6.98
N ASP A 20 -3.52 -9.96 6.32
CA ASP A 20 -4.90 -10.38 6.62
C ASP A 20 -5.25 -11.75 5.99
N HIS A 21 -4.24 -12.52 5.56
CA HIS A 21 -4.38 -13.84 4.91
C HIS A 21 -5.43 -13.89 3.80
N ARG A 22 -5.68 -12.74 3.15
CA ARG A 22 -6.75 -12.60 2.17
C ARG A 22 -6.44 -13.44 0.95
N ASP A 23 -7.52 -13.85 0.30
CA ASP A 23 -7.40 -14.52 -0.98
C ASP A 23 -6.91 -13.51 -2.02
N ILE A 24 -5.62 -13.63 -2.37
CA ILE A 24 -4.96 -12.77 -3.35
C ILE A 24 -5.70 -12.77 -4.69
N GLU A 25 -6.37 -13.87 -5.08
CA GLU A 25 -7.15 -13.87 -6.32
C GLU A 25 -8.39 -12.99 -6.23
N LYS A 26 -8.97 -12.83 -5.04
CA LYS A 26 -10.12 -11.94 -4.80
C LYS A 26 -9.71 -10.48 -4.72
N GLU A 27 -8.56 -10.20 -4.11
CA GLU A 27 -8.08 -8.82 -3.93
C GLU A 27 -7.26 -8.29 -5.12
N ALA A 28 -6.70 -9.17 -5.96
CA ALA A 28 -5.91 -8.78 -7.14
C ALA A 28 -6.65 -7.82 -8.08
N PRO A 29 -7.95 -7.99 -8.43
CA PRO A 29 -8.67 -7.02 -9.25
C PRO A 29 -8.73 -5.62 -8.64
N LEU A 30 -8.94 -5.51 -7.32
CA LEU A 30 -8.98 -4.23 -6.62
C LEU A 30 -7.60 -3.60 -6.57
N PHE A 31 -6.57 -4.37 -6.21
CA PHE A 31 -5.18 -3.94 -6.23
C PHE A 31 -4.76 -3.43 -7.62
N CYS A 32 -5.03 -4.21 -8.68
CA CYS A 32 -4.72 -3.82 -10.05
C CYS A 32 -5.46 -2.55 -10.48
N LYS A 33 -6.70 -2.36 -10.03
CA LYS A 33 -7.47 -1.14 -10.31
C LYS A 33 -6.82 0.08 -9.67
N ILE A 34 -6.45 0.01 -8.38
CA ILE A 34 -5.77 1.10 -7.67
C ILE A 34 -4.42 1.41 -8.32
N MET A 35 -3.63 0.37 -8.61
CA MET A 35 -2.34 0.51 -9.29
C MET A 35 -2.46 1.11 -10.69
N GLY A 36 -3.53 0.79 -11.43
CA GLY A 36 -3.80 1.38 -12.74
C GLY A 36 -4.25 2.84 -12.66
N GLN A 37 -5.15 3.17 -11.72
CA GLN A 37 -5.72 4.51 -11.60
C GLN A 37 -4.73 5.53 -11.07
N ASP A 38 -3.95 5.17 -10.05
CA ASP A 38 -3.09 6.10 -9.33
C ASP A 38 -1.62 6.03 -9.78
N PHE A 39 -1.21 4.90 -10.36
CA PHE A 39 0.18 4.62 -10.66
C PHE A 39 0.43 4.21 -12.12
N ASP A 40 -0.56 4.26 -13.00
CA ASP A 40 -0.44 3.97 -14.44
C ASP A 40 0.25 2.61 -14.70
N CYS A 41 -0.04 1.63 -13.84
CA CYS A 41 0.44 0.26 -13.99
C CYS A 41 -0.56 -0.56 -14.80
N SER A 42 -0.06 -1.41 -15.70
CA SER A 42 -0.94 -2.39 -16.35
C SER A 42 -1.44 -3.43 -15.34
N PRO A 43 -2.63 -4.02 -15.54
CA PRO A 43 -3.14 -5.08 -14.67
C PRO A 43 -2.19 -6.28 -14.54
N GLU A 44 -1.43 -6.58 -15.60
CA GLU A 44 -0.46 -7.67 -15.62
C GLU A 44 0.76 -7.35 -14.73
N GLU A 45 1.30 -6.14 -14.84
CA GLU A 45 2.41 -5.68 -13.99
C GLU A 45 2.01 -5.60 -12.52
N ALA A 46 0.83 -5.05 -12.24
CA ALA A 46 0.31 -4.96 -10.88
C ALA A 46 0.07 -6.36 -10.27
N LYS A 47 -0.51 -7.29 -11.04
CA LYS A 47 -0.74 -8.66 -10.56
C LYS A 47 0.59 -9.39 -10.31
N ALA A 48 1.56 -9.26 -11.22
CA ALA A 48 2.89 -9.84 -11.05
C ALA A 48 3.61 -9.27 -9.81
N PHE A 49 3.46 -7.96 -9.56
CA PHE A 49 4.00 -7.31 -8.38
C PHE A 49 3.36 -7.86 -7.09
N LEU A 50 2.03 -8.02 -7.05
CA LEU A 50 1.32 -8.56 -5.89
C LEU A 50 1.80 -9.99 -5.55
N TYR A 51 1.95 -10.86 -6.55
CA TYR A 51 2.50 -12.20 -6.33
C TYR A 51 3.96 -12.15 -5.85
N LYS A 52 4.77 -11.24 -6.37
CA LYS A 52 6.15 -11.08 -5.93
C LYS A 52 6.23 -10.73 -4.44
N ILE A 53 5.41 -9.78 -3.98
CA ILE A 53 5.37 -9.36 -2.57
C ILE A 53 4.82 -10.47 -1.65
N LYS A 54 3.94 -11.32 -2.16
CA LYS A 54 3.48 -12.50 -1.42
C LYS A 54 4.65 -13.41 -1.05
N ASP A 55 5.51 -13.73 -2.01
CA ASP A 55 6.56 -14.73 -1.86
C ASP A 55 7.89 -14.15 -1.32
N GLU A 56 8.13 -12.86 -1.49
CA GLU A 56 9.35 -12.19 -1.03
C GLU A 56 9.20 -11.60 0.40
N GLU A 57 10.33 -11.53 1.10
CA GLU A 57 10.48 -10.70 2.29
C GLU A 57 10.72 -9.26 1.87
N TYR A 58 10.09 -8.32 2.59
CA TYR A 58 10.24 -6.89 2.36
C TYR A 58 10.24 -6.16 3.70
N ASP A 59 10.87 -4.99 3.71
CA ASP A 59 10.92 -4.12 4.87
C ASP A 59 9.84 -3.03 4.72
N LEU A 60 8.72 -3.21 5.42
CA LEU A 60 7.61 -2.27 5.39
C LEU A 60 8.04 -0.88 5.86
N ASP A 61 8.86 -0.80 6.92
CA ASP A 61 9.32 0.46 7.49
C ASP A 61 10.18 1.23 6.49
N ARG A 62 11.04 0.51 5.76
CA ARG A 62 11.82 1.11 4.69
C ARG A 62 10.96 1.71 3.58
N HIS A 63 9.89 1.02 3.19
CA HIS A 63 8.96 1.53 2.17
C HIS A 63 8.16 2.73 2.67
N ILE A 64 7.73 2.73 3.93
CA ILE A 64 7.08 3.89 4.56
C ILE A 64 8.03 5.10 4.59
N GLU A 65 9.29 4.89 4.95
CA GLU A 65 10.31 5.95 4.98
C GLU A 65 10.51 6.58 3.59
N ILE A 66 10.60 5.76 2.54
CA ILE A 66 10.72 6.23 1.15
C ILE A 66 9.52 7.11 0.76
N ILE A 67 8.31 6.68 1.11
CA ILE A 67 7.09 7.46 0.82
C ILE A 67 7.08 8.75 1.62
N ASN A 68 7.44 8.68 2.91
CA ASN A 68 7.44 9.84 3.79
C ASN A 68 8.46 10.89 3.31
N GLN A 69 9.68 10.47 2.94
CA GLN A 69 10.70 11.36 2.36
C GLN A 69 10.22 11.99 1.05
N ALA A 70 9.59 11.21 0.18
CA ALA A 70 9.14 11.70 -1.11
C ALA A 70 7.90 12.62 -1.03
N LEU A 71 7.04 12.42 -0.05
CA LEU A 71 5.76 13.12 0.13
C LEU A 71 5.74 14.00 1.38
N CYS A 72 6.89 14.36 1.97
CA CYS A 72 6.92 14.93 3.33
C CYS A 72 5.98 16.14 3.46
N ASP A 73 6.07 17.07 2.51
CA ASP A 73 5.21 18.26 2.43
C ASP A 73 3.90 18.03 1.67
N ASP A 74 3.77 16.92 0.94
CA ASP A 74 2.59 16.56 0.17
C ASP A 74 1.57 15.76 0.99
N LYS A 75 0.92 16.47 1.92
CA LYS A 75 -0.12 15.91 2.77
C LYS A 75 -1.30 15.37 1.98
N LEU A 76 -1.63 15.99 0.83
CA LEU A 76 -2.78 15.57 0.03
C LEU A 76 -2.55 14.19 -0.59
N SER A 77 -1.36 13.95 -1.13
CA SER A 77 -0.97 12.63 -1.64
C SER A 77 -0.88 11.58 -0.52
N LYS A 78 -0.43 11.97 0.69
CA LYS A 78 -0.46 11.09 1.87
C LYS A 78 -1.89 10.71 2.26
N PHE A 79 -2.84 11.64 2.24
CA PHE A 79 -4.25 11.35 2.51
C PHE A 79 -4.85 10.44 1.44
N HIS A 80 -4.56 10.68 0.16
CA HIS A 80 -5.01 9.81 -0.94
C HIS A 80 -4.50 8.38 -0.75
N LEU A 81 -3.24 8.21 -0.35
CA LEU A 81 -2.69 6.89 -0.04
C LEU A 81 -3.41 6.18 1.12
N LEU A 82 -3.72 6.91 2.19
CA LEU A 82 -4.52 6.36 3.29
C LEU A 82 -5.94 5.97 2.84
N GLU A 83 -6.55 6.74 1.95
CA GLU A 83 -7.85 6.38 1.35
C GLU A 83 -7.77 5.07 0.57
N GLN A 84 -6.71 4.86 -0.22
CA GLN A 84 -6.50 3.61 -0.95
C GLN A 84 -6.26 2.42 -0.01
N LEU A 85 -5.45 2.59 1.04
CA LEU A 85 -5.24 1.56 2.05
C LEU A 85 -6.56 1.18 2.73
N ASN A 86 -7.36 2.17 3.11
CA ASN A 86 -8.68 1.95 3.68
C ASN A 86 -9.60 1.22 2.70
N HIS A 87 -9.61 1.58 1.42
CA HIS A 87 -10.45 0.93 0.43
C HIS A 87 -10.12 -0.55 0.26
N ILE A 88 -8.84 -0.92 0.38
CA ILE A 88 -8.43 -2.33 0.46
C ILE A 88 -8.93 -2.93 1.79
N ILE A 89 -8.72 -2.30 2.94
CA ILE A 89 -9.19 -2.88 4.22
C ILE A 89 -10.71 -3.15 4.20
N TYR A 90 -11.50 -2.19 3.73
CA TYR A 90 -12.97 -2.26 3.64
C TYR A 90 -13.50 -3.21 2.55
N SER A 91 -12.65 -3.75 1.66
CA SER A 91 -13.10 -4.67 0.61
C SER A 91 -13.46 -6.06 1.13
N ASP A 92 -13.00 -6.42 2.33
CA ASP A 92 -13.22 -7.70 2.99
C ASP A 92 -13.66 -7.50 4.46
N ASP A 93 -13.83 -8.59 5.21
CA ASP A 93 -14.15 -8.54 6.63
C ASP A 93 -13.04 -7.83 7.43
N ILE A 94 -13.41 -6.77 8.15
CA ILE A 94 -12.46 -5.92 8.88
C ILE A 94 -12.16 -6.52 10.25
N SER A 95 -10.88 -6.66 10.57
CA SER A 95 -10.39 -7.08 11.88
C SER A 95 -9.84 -5.90 12.71
N GLU A 96 -9.66 -6.12 14.02
CA GLU A 96 -8.92 -5.17 14.86
C GLU A 96 -7.44 -5.04 14.45
N GLU A 97 -6.89 -6.06 13.77
CA GLU A 97 -5.51 -6.07 13.31
C GLU A 97 -5.31 -5.14 12.11
N ASP A 98 -6.28 -5.09 11.20
CA ASP A 98 -6.28 -4.15 10.07
C ASP A 98 -6.23 -2.69 10.53
N TYR A 99 -7.01 -2.37 11.58
CA TYR A 99 -6.98 -1.04 12.18
C TYR A 99 -5.63 -0.69 12.79
N LYS A 100 -4.96 -1.66 13.45
CA LYS A 100 -3.62 -1.43 14.01
C LYS A 100 -2.60 -1.19 12.91
N ILE A 101 -2.61 -2.01 11.86
CA ILE A 101 -1.71 -1.87 10.71
C ILE A 101 -1.92 -0.51 10.03
N PHE A 102 -3.18 -0.13 9.83
CA PHE A 102 -3.53 1.17 9.25
C PHE A 102 -3.02 2.34 10.11
N GLU A 103 -3.29 2.30 11.42
CA GLU A 103 -2.84 3.33 12.35
C GLU A 103 -1.32 3.43 12.42
N ASP A 104 -0.61 2.30 12.43
CA ASP A 104 0.86 2.25 12.44
C ASP A 104 1.44 2.87 11.16
N ILE A 105 0.90 2.51 9.99
CA ILE A 105 1.28 3.10 8.70
C ILE A 105 1.00 4.60 8.70
N LYS A 106 -0.19 5.02 9.14
CA LYS A 106 -0.59 6.43 9.21
C LYS A 106 0.36 7.23 10.09
N ASN A 107 0.66 6.74 11.29
CA ASN A 107 1.53 7.46 12.22
C ASN A 107 2.92 7.66 11.61
N LYS A 108 3.51 6.60 11.06
CA LYS A 108 4.84 6.66 10.40
C LYS A 108 4.87 7.55 9.16
N LEU A 109 3.78 7.60 8.38
CA LEU A 109 3.68 8.49 7.21
C LEU A 109 3.58 9.97 7.56
N PHE A 110 3.08 10.30 8.76
CA PHE A 110 2.89 11.68 9.21
C PHE A 110 3.89 12.13 10.27
N GLU A 111 4.76 11.23 10.74
CA GLU A 111 6.02 11.54 11.41
C GLU A 111 7.01 12.13 10.37
N CYS A 112 6.78 13.34 9.88
CA CYS A 112 7.87 14.07 9.22
C CYS A 112 8.84 14.56 10.30
N ASP A 113 10.10 14.14 10.21
CA ASP A 113 11.18 14.67 11.02
C ASP A 113 11.22 16.20 10.87
N LYS A 114 11.27 16.90 12.01
CA LYS A 114 11.57 18.33 12.07
C LYS A 114 13.01 18.61 11.68
#